data_AF-A0AAD0YVR0-F1
#
_entry.id   AF-A0AAD0YVR0-F1
#
_cell.length_a   1.000
_cell.length_b   1.000
_cell.length_c   1.000
_cell.angle_alpha   90.00
_cell.angle_beta   90.00
_cell.angle_gamma   90.00
#
_symmetry.space_group_name_H-M   'P 1'
#
loop_
_entity.id
_entity.type
_entity.pdbx_description
1 polymer ?
#
loop_
_entity_poly.entity_id
_entity_poly.type
_entity_poly.pdbx_seq_one_letter_code
_entity_poly.pdbx_strand_id
1 'polypeptide(L)' 'MTKAQKEYAEKFFKEFPEVKELHLNPQGEWFTDINYANNSLPKKEEGKKESKIETIKKGQKIDASDEPK' A
#
# COMPACT_ATOMS: atom_id res chain seq x y z
N MET A 1 4.46 -1.18 -6.47
CA MET A 1 3.06 -1.66 -6.58
C MET A 1 2.74 -2.28 -7.94
N THR A 2 2.12 -3.47 -7.96
CA THR A 2 1.74 -4.21 -9.18
C THR A 2 0.34 -3.84 -9.68
N LYS A 3 -0.01 -4.20 -10.93
CA LYS A 3 -1.36 -4.00 -11.48
C LYS A 3 -2.45 -4.65 -10.62
N ALA A 4 -2.24 -5.88 -10.15
CA ALA A 4 -3.19 -6.58 -9.29
C ALA A 4 -3.43 -5.86 -7.95
N GLN A 5 -2.38 -5.25 -7.37
CA GLN A 5 -2.50 -4.45 -6.15
C GLN A 5 -3.30 -3.16 -6.38
N LYS A 6 -3.13 -2.53 -7.54
CA LYS A 6 -3.93 -1.35 -7.94
C LYS A 6 -5.41 -1.72 -8.08
N GLU A 7 -5.70 -2.78 -8.83
CA GLU A 7 -7.08 -3.25 -9.06
C GLU A 7 -7.76 -3.69 -7.75
N TYR A 8 -7.02 -4.30 -6.83
CA TYR A 8 -7.53 -4.62 -5.49
C TYR A 8 -7.91 -3.35 -4.73
N ALA A 9 -7.02 -2.36 -4.66
CA ALA A 9 -7.28 -1.11 -3.94
C ALA A 9 -8.49 -0.36 -4.52
N GLU A 10 -8.64 -0.34 -5.85
CA GLU A 10 -9.80 0.27 -6.51
C GLU A 10 -11.12 -0.45 -6.16
N LYS A 11 -11.12 -1.79 -6.12
CA LYS A 11 -12.30 -2.56 -5.68
C LYS A 11 -12.59 -2.32 -4.21
N PHE A 12 -11.57 -2.34 -3.36
CA PHE A 12 -11.71 -2.11 -1.94
C PHE A 12 -12.35 -0.74 -1.64
N PHE A 13 -11.90 0.35 -2.28
CA PHE A 13 -12.50 1.68 -2.07
C PHE A 13 -13.95 1.81 -2.58
N LYS A 14 -14.37 0.92 -3.50
CA LYS A 14 -15.77 0.84 -3.94
C LYS A 14 -16.64 0.12 -2.90
N GLU A 15 -16.11 -0.93 -2.31
CA GLU A 15 -16.80 -1.73 -1.28
C GLU A 15 -16.84 -1.04 0.08
N PHE A 16 -15.76 -0.33 0.45
CA PHE A 16 -15.59 0.37 1.71
C PHE A 16 -15.37 1.88 1.48
N PRO A 17 -16.43 2.62 1.11
CA PRO A 17 -16.31 4.02 0.73
C PRO A 17 -15.84 4.94 1.87
N GLU A 18 -15.98 4.51 3.14
CA GLU A 18 -15.50 5.21 4.32
C GLU A 18 -13.97 5.21 4.46
N VAL A 19 -13.30 4.23 3.86
CA VAL A 19 -11.84 4.13 3.91
C VAL A 19 -11.23 5.11 2.91
N LYS A 20 -10.35 5.99 3.40
CA LYS A 20 -9.72 7.06 2.61
C LYS A 20 -8.35 6.69 2.07
N GLU A 21 -7.69 5.74 2.72
CA GLU A 21 -6.34 5.32 2.36
C GLU A 21 -6.10 3.85 2.68
N LEU A 22 -5.24 3.24 1.88
CA LEU A 22 -4.75 1.89 2.04
C LEU A 22 -3.23 1.90 2.03
N HIS A 23 -2.64 1.10 2.90
CA HIS A 23 -1.22 1.00 3.12
C HIS A 23 -0.78 -0.43 2.83
N LEU A 24 0.19 -0.60 1.95
CA LEU A 24 0.74 -1.89 1.56
C LEU A 24 2.13 -2.04 2.15
N ASN A 25 2.35 -3.09 2.94
CA ASN A 25 3.70 -3.43 3.38
C ASN A 25 4.45 -4.21 2.28
N PRO A 26 5.79 -4.31 2.36
CA PRO A 26 6.57 -5.06 1.37
C PRO A 26 6.30 -6.57 1.36
N GLN A 27 5.63 -7.11 2.37
CA GLN A 27 5.18 -8.50 2.43
C GLN A 27 3.88 -8.74 1.65
N GLY A 28 3.22 -7.68 1.15
CA GLY A 28 2.00 -7.78 0.36
C GLY A 28 0.70 -7.68 1.18
N GLU A 29 0.78 -7.30 2.46
CA GLU A 29 -0.38 -7.13 3.34
C GLU A 29 -0.92 -5.69 3.28
N TRP A 30 -2.25 -5.58 3.29
CA TRP A 30 -2.96 -4.31 3.27
C TRP A 30 -3.42 -3.89 4.65
N PHE A 31 -3.32 -2.60 4.93
CA PHE A 31 -3.76 -1.98 6.18
C PHE A 31 -4.53 -0.70 5.89
N THR A 32 -5.55 -0.43 6.69
CA THR A 32 -6.29 0.84 6.68
C THR A 32 -5.74 1.86 7.68
N ASP A 33 -4.81 1.44 8.55
CA ASP A 33 -4.14 2.27 9.55
C ASP A 33 -2.62 2.22 9.35
N ILE A 34 -2.02 3.39 9.14
CA ILE A 34 -0.59 3.56 8.90
C ILE A 34 0.28 3.10 10.08
N ASN A 35 -0.21 3.18 11.33
CA ASN A 35 0.54 2.72 12.50
C ASN A 35 0.68 1.21 12.51
N TYR A 36 -0.39 0.50 12.17
CA TYR A 36 -0.36 -0.96 12.02
C TYR A 36 0.52 -1.38 10.85
N ALA A 37 0.44 -0.68 9.72
CA ALA A 37 1.34 -0.91 8.59
C ALA A 37 2.81 -0.73 8.97
N ASN A 38 3.15 0.32 9.73
CA ASN A 38 4.52 0.53 10.21
C ASN A 38 4.97 -0.55 11.20
N ASN A 39 4.08 -1.05 12.04
CA ASN A 39 4.39 -2.12 12.99
C ASN A 39 4.57 -3.50 12.32
N SER A 40 4.04 -3.70 11.10
CA SER A 40 4.24 -4.94 10.32
C SER A 40 5.56 -4.96 9.56
N LEU A 41 6.30 -3.85 9.51
CA LEU A 41 7.61 -3.81 8.88
C LEU A 41 8.60 -4.72 9.61
N PRO A 42 9.40 -5.50 8.88
CA PRO A 42 10.38 -6.37 9.49
C PRO A 42 11.43 -5.50 10.20
N LYS A 43 11.70 -5.83 11.47
CA LYS A 43 12.77 -5.19 12.23
C LYS A 43 14.09 -5.73 11.69
N LYS A 44 14.80 -4.94 10.88
CA LYS A 44 16.16 -5.32 10.46
C LYS A 44 17.09 -5.25 11.68
N GLU A 45 17.90 -6.30 11.87
CA GLU A 45 18.94 -6.41 12.91
C GLU A 45 20.07 -5.38 12.77
N GLU A 46 20.08 -4.56 11.72
CA GLU A 46 21.13 -3.57 11.42
C GLU A 46 20.62 -2.11 11.34
N GLY A 47 19.54 -1.76 12.04
CA GLY A 47 19.13 -0.35 12.23
C GLY A 47 18.71 0.41 10.97
N LYS A 48 18.75 -0.19 9.78
CA LYS A 48 18.25 0.38 8.52
C LYS A 48 16.85 -0.12 8.21
N LYS A 49 15.86 0.78 8.31
CA LYS A 49 14.49 0.57 7.80
C LYS A 49 14.53 0.55 6.27
N GLU A 50 14.70 -0.61 5.66
CA GLU A 50 14.80 -0.72 4.19
C GLU A 50 13.44 -0.82 3.48
N SER A 51 12.38 -1.04 4.25
CA SER A 51 11.06 -1.36 3.75
C SER A 51 10.13 -0.14 3.88
N LYS A 52 9.72 0.43 2.73
CA LYS A 52 8.75 1.55 2.69
C LYS A 52 7.33 0.98 2.55
N ILE A 53 6.40 1.58 3.28
CA ILE A 53 4.96 1.36 3.08
C ILE A 53 4.52 2.13 1.83
N GLU A 54 3.92 1.44 0.87
CA GLU A 54 3.25 2.10 -0.26
C GLU A 54 1.85 2.53 0.20
N THR A 55 1.49 3.80 0.00
CA THR A 55 0.15 4.31 0.38
C THR A 55 -0.62 4.73 -0.85
N ILE A 56 -1.87 4.28 -0.92
CA ILE A 56 -2.83 4.65 -1.96
C ILE A 56 -3.96 5.42 -1.30
N LYS A 57 -4.23 6.62 -1.79
CA LYS A 57 -5.40 7.40 -1.36
C LYS A 57 -6.57 7.16 -2.29
N LYS A 58 -7.78 7.16 -1.74
CA LYS A 58 -9.02 7.11 -2.51
C LYS A 58 -9.06 8.28 -3.49
N GLY A 59 -9.25 7.99 -4.78
CA GLY A 59 -9.29 8.99 -5.84
C GLY A 59 -7.92 9.49 -6.31
N GLN A 60 -6.82 8.95 -5.78
CA GLN A 60 -5.50 9.15 -6.38
C GLN A 60 -5.53 8.53 -7.78
N LYS A 61 -5.17 9.32 -8.81
CA LYS A 61 -4.91 8.78 -10.14
C LYS A 61 -3.67 7.91 -10.02
N ILE A 62 -3.88 6.59 -9.91
CA ILE A 62 -2.80 5.64 -9.96
C ILE A 62 -2.53 5.41 -11.45
N ASP A 63 -1.68 6.24 -12.05
CA ASP A 63 -1.29 6.04 -13.44
C ASP A 63 -0.82 4.58 -13.63
N ALA A 64 -1.39 3.91 -14.63
CA ALA A 64 -1.03 2.56 -15.00
C ALA A 64 0.34 2.49 -15.71
N SER A 65 1.05 3.63 -15.81
CA SER A 65 2.19 3.82 -16.71
C SER A 65 3.58 3.67 -16.09
N ASP A 66 3.71 3.14 -14.87
CA ASP A 66 5.02 2.75 -14.33
C ASP A 66 5.40 1.32 -14.80
N GLU A 67 5.25 1.08 -16.11
CA GLU A 67 5.93 -0.03 -16.78
C GLU A 67 7.38 0.44 -17.04
N PRO A 68 8.41 -0.23 -16.48
CA PRO A 68 9.78 0.11 -16.82
C PRO A 68 9.99 -0.19 -18.32
N LYS A 69 10.46 0.83 -19.03
CA LYS A 69 10.81 0.78 -20.45
C LYS A 69 12.07 -0.05 -20.69
#